data_AF-A0A970YTI5-F1
#
_entry.id   AF-A0A970YTI5-F1
#
_cell.length_a   1.000
_cell.length_b   1.000
_cell.length_c   1.000
_cell.angle_alpha   90.00
_cell.angle_beta   90.00
_cell.angle_gamma   90.00
#
_symmetry.space_group_name_H-M   'P 1'
#
loop_
_entity.id
_entity.type
_entity.pdbx_description
1 polymer ?
#
loop_
_entity_poly.entity_id
_entity_poly.type
_entity_poly.pdbx_seq_one_letter_code
_entity_poly.pdbx_strand_id
1 'polypeptide(L)'
;THAIIPDFVKPKKHYSACDIELALNEMEEEIPVEQVETEASISTLRRWQNEFIDRSGQAIGALRGILYQLYEKTIGELELSGLKRFAKLEKILERFPRIQSSNLVIGETNIWLTNYLAGEFL
;
A
#
# COMPACT_ATOMS: atom_id res chain seq x y z
N THR A 1 -4.64 14.76 19.35
CA THR A 1 -4.72 13.38 18.83
C THR A 1 -3.33 13.00 18.34
N HIS A 2 -2.69 12.00 18.93
CA HIS A 2 -1.38 11.54 18.45
C HIS A 2 -1.61 10.82 17.11
N ALA A 3 -1.01 11.30 16.03
CA ALA A 3 -1.09 10.63 14.74
C ALA A 3 -0.37 9.27 14.87
N ILE A 4 -1.12 8.17 14.83
CA ILE A 4 -0.55 6.83 14.73
C ILE A 4 -0.08 6.69 13.28
N ILE A 5 1.24 6.76 13.07
CA ILE A 5 1.86 6.44 11.79
C ILE A 5 1.73 4.93 11.59
N PRO A 6 1.23 4.45 10.45
CA PRO A 6 1.08 3.02 10.22
C PRO A 6 2.41 2.30 10.28
N ASP A 7 2.39 1.09 10.80
CA ASP A 7 3.62 0.31 10.92
C ASP A 7 4.20 -0.03 9.53
N PHE A 8 3.41 -0.14 8.47
CA PHE A 8 3.97 -0.33 7.12
C PHE A 8 4.64 0.93 6.54
N VAL A 9 4.30 2.13 7.03
CA VAL A 9 4.98 3.39 6.66
C VAL A 9 6.24 3.58 7.51
N LYS A 10 6.17 3.19 8.78
CA LYS A 10 7.29 3.26 9.72
C LYS A 10 7.31 2.01 10.60
N PRO A 11 7.93 0.91 10.12
CA PRO A 11 7.95 -0.34 10.86
C PRO A 11 8.61 -0.12 12.21
N LYS A 12 7.93 -0.53 13.29
CA LYS A 12 8.58 -0.59 14.60
C LYS A 12 9.74 -1.56 14.50
N LYS A 13 10.75 -1.41 15.36
CA LYS A 13 12.01 -2.18 15.39
C LYS A 13 11.87 -3.72 15.32
N HIS A 14 10.66 -4.26 15.40
CA HIS A 14 10.35 -5.68 15.49
C HIS A 14 9.86 -6.33 14.19
N TYR A 15 9.40 -5.57 13.19
CA TYR A 15 8.86 -6.15 11.94
C TYR A 15 9.42 -5.41 10.74
N SER A 16 9.80 -6.13 9.69
CA SER A 16 10.21 -5.48 8.44
C SER A 16 8.99 -5.03 7.64
N ALA A 17 9.18 -4.07 6.72
CA ALA A 17 8.11 -3.68 5.79
C ALA A 17 7.65 -4.86 4.91
N CYS A 18 8.57 -5.77 4.58
CA CYS A 18 8.28 -6.99 3.84
C CYS A 18 7.33 -7.91 4.61
N ASP A 19 7.62 -8.18 5.90
CA ASP A 19 6.79 -9.05 6.74
C ASP A 19 5.38 -8.49 6.93
N ILE A 20 5.28 -7.16 7.09
CA ILE A 20 3.98 -6.49 7.21
C ILE A 20 3.19 -6.62 5.91
N GLU A 21 3.83 -6.38 4.77
CA GLU A 21 3.17 -6.43 3.47
C GLU A 21 2.72 -7.85 3.10
N LEU A 22 3.56 -8.86 3.34
CA LEU A 22 3.21 -10.26 3.12
C LEU A 22 2.00 -10.66 3.97
N ALA A 23 2.00 -10.33 5.26
CA ALA A 23 0.87 -10.60 6.15
C ALA A 23 -0.42 -9.88 5.70
N LEU A 24 -0.31 -8.63 5.24
CA LEU A 24 -1.44 -7.88 4.70
C LEU A 24 -2.00 -8.51 3.42
N ASN A 25 -1.12 -8.98 2.53
CA ASN A 25 -1.50 -9.63 1.29
C ASN A 25 -2.21 -10.96 1.55
N GLU A 26 -1.70 -11.78 2.46
CA GLU A 26 -2.36 -13.03 2.90
C GLU A 26 -3.76 -12.76 3.47
N MET A 27 -3.90 -11.78 4.36
CA MET A 27 -5.20 -11.40 4.90
C MET A 27 -6.15 -10.83 3.84
N GLU A 28 -5.63 -10.23 2.78
CA GLU A 28 -6.45 -9.79 1.65
C GLU A 28 -6.88 -10.97 0.77
N GLU A 29 -6.09 -12.03 0.71
CA GLU A 29 -6.42 -13.34 0.12
C GLU A 29 -7.35 -14.21 0.97
N GLU A 30 -8.11 -13.57 1.88
CA GLU A 30 -9.11 -14.19 2.74
C GLU A 30 -8.54 -15.24 3.71
N ILE A 31 -7.22 -15.25 3.89
CA ILE A 31 -6.58 -16.06 4.94
C ILE A 31 -6.96 -15.45 6.30
N PRO A 32 -7.55 -16.23 7.22
CA PRO A 32 -7.89 -15.74 8.55
C PRO A 32 -6.65 -15.25 9.29
N VAL A 33 -6.80 -14.18 10.09
CA VAL A 33 -5.69 -13.57 10.84
C VAL A 33 -4.95 -14.58 11.72
N GLU A 34 -5.67 -15.57 12.24
CA GLU A 34 -5.13 -16.64 13.08
C GLU A 34 -4.27 -17.65 12.33
N GLN A 35 -4.30 -17.63 10.99
CA GLN A 35 -3.58 -18.56 10.09
C GLN A 35 -2.42 -17.88 9.35
N VAL A 36 -2.26 -16.57 9.47
CA VAL A 36 -1.15 -15.81 8.88
C VAL A 36 0.15 -16.22 9.57
N GLU A 37 1.14 -16.68 8.80
CA GLU A 37 2.42 -17.15 9.34
C GLU A 37 3.36 -15.96 9.59
N THR A 38 3.43 -15.51 10.84
CA THR A 38 4.22 -14.34 11.22
C THR A 38 4.55 -14.31 12.71
N GLU A 39 5.63 -13.63 13.09
CA GLU A 39 5.98 -13.38 14.50
C GLU A 39 5.05 -12.34 15.15
N ALA A 40 4.25 -11.63 14.37
CA ALA A 40 3.34 -10.61 14.87
C ALA A 40 2.13 -11.22 15.61
N SER A 41 1.75 -10.61 16.73
CA SER A 41 0.53 -11.02 17.45
C SER A 41 -0.74 -10.79 16.61
N ILE A 42 -1.79 -11.58 16.83
CA ILE A 42 -3.12 -11.39 16.21
C ILE A 42 -3.62 -9.94 16.38
N SER A 43 -3.41 -9.34 17.55
CA SER A 43 -3.82 -7.95 17.80
C SER A 43 -3.10 -6.94 16.92
N THR A 44 -1.82 -7.20 16.62
CA THR A 44 -1.00 -6.40 15.71
C THR A 44 -1.51 -6.55 14.28
N LEU A 45 -1.78 -7.78 13.84
CA LEU A 45 -2.29 -8.06 12.50
C LEU A 45 -3.64 -7.41 12.24
N ARG A 46 -4.58 -7.51 13.17
CA ARG A 46 -5.87 -6.82 13.08
C ARG A 46 -5.72 -5.31 12.99
N ARG A 47 -4.74 -4.73 13.72
CA ARG A 47 -4.43 -3.30 13.59
C ARG A 47 -3.92 -2.99 12.18
N TRP A 48 -2.95 -3.73 11.67
CA TRP A 48 -2.41 -3.52 10.33
C TRP A 48 -3.50 -3.63 9.26
N GLN A 49 -4.35 -4.65 9.34
CA GLN A 49 -5.44 -4.85 8.40
C GLN A 49 -6.40 -3.65 8.39
N ASN A 50 -6.80 -3.17 9.57
CA ASN A 50 -7.68 -2.01 9.69
C ASN A 50 -7.03 -0.73 9.12
N GLU A 51 -5.76 -0.49 9.45
CA GLU A 51 -5.01 0.65 8.92
C GLU A 51 -4.86 0.57 7.40
N PHE A 52 -4.61 -0.61 6.85
CA PHE A 52 -4.50 -0.85 5.42
C PHE A 52 -5.83 -0.60 4.70
N ILE A 53 -6.94 -1.13 5.23
CA ILE A 53 -8.28 -0.93 4.67
C ILE A 53 -8.64 0.55 4.54
N ASP A 54 -8.34 1.35 5.57
CA ASP A 54 -8.62 2.78 5.60
C ASP A 54 -7.73 3.56 4.63
N ARG A 55 -6.43 3.24 4.59
CA ARG A 55 -5.43 4.02 3.86
C ARG A 55 -5.31 3.65 2.41
N SER A 56 -5.58 2.41 2.04
CA SER A 56 -5.48 1.96 0.65
C SER A 56 -6.41 2.74 -0.27
N GLY A 57 -7.63 3.08 0.19
CA GLY A 57 -8.58 3.87 -0.58
C GLY A 57 -8.05 5.27 -0.89
N GLN A 58 -7.45 5.92 0.11
CA GLN A 58 -6.81 7.23 -0.05
C GLN A 58 -5.60 7.14 -0.98
N ALA A 59 -4.76 6.12 -0.82
CA ALA A 59 -3.59 5.88 -1.67
C ALA A 59 -3.98 5.65 -3.14
N ILE A 60 -5.01 4.82 -3.40
CA ILE A 60 -5.55 4.58 -4.75
C ILE A 60 -5.98 5.89 -5.40
N GLY A 61 -6.75 6.71 -4.68
CA GLY A 61 -7.21 8.01 -5.19
C GLY A 61 -6.04 8.97 -5.46
N ALA A 62 -5.11 9.07 -4.52
CA ALA A 62 -3.94 9.92 -4.64
C ALA A 62 -3.04 9.50 -5.80
N LEU A 63 -2.69 8.22 -5.93
CA LEU A 63 -1.88 7.72 -7.03
C LEU A 63 -2.54 7.96 -8.39
N ARG A 64 -3.87 7.78 -8.52
CA ARG A 64 -4.59 8.12 -9.77
C ARG A 64 -4.48 9.61 -10.09
N GLY A 65 -4.58 10.47 -9.08
CA GLY A 65 -4.40 11.92 -9.24
C GLY A 65 -3.00 12.28 -9.70
N ILE A 66 -1.97 11.72 -9.05
CA ILE A 66 -0.56 11.93 -9.39
C ILE A 66 -0.29 11.46 -10.83
N LEU A 67 -0.78 10.26 -11.18
CA LEU A 67 -0.61 9.68 -12.51
C LEU A 67 -1.18 10.59 -13.62
N TYR A 68 -2.34 11.18 -13.38
CA TYR A 68 -2.95 12.13 -14.30
C TYR A 68 -2.17 13.44 -14.36
N GLN A 69 -1.79 14.01 -13.21
CA GLN A 69 -1.14 15.31 -13.16
C GLN A 69 0.28 15.32 -13.74
N LEU A 70 1.05 14.26 -13.52
CA LEU A 70 2.46 14.20 -13.94
C LEU A 70 2.65 13.57 -15.32
N TYR A 71 1.77 12.64 -15.71
CA TYR A 71 1.96 11.84 -16.91
C TYR A 71 0.75 11.85 -17.87
N GLU A 72 -0.31 12.61 -17.56
CA GLU A 72 -1.56 12.65 -18.33
C GLU A 72 -2.20 11.27 -18.56
N LYS A 73 -1.88 10.30 -17.68
CA LYS A 73 -2.38 8.93 -17.75
C LYS A 73 -3.56 8.75 -16.82
N THR A 74 -4.57 8.03 -17.28
CA THR A 74 -5.76 7.71 -16.49
C THR A 74 -5.93 6.22 -16.31
N ILE A 75 -6.51 5.83 -15.18
CA ILE A 75 -7.05 4.50 -14.94
C ILE A 75 -8.51 4.66 -14.54
N GLY A 76 -9.40 4.03 -15.30
CA GLY A 76 -10.84 4.10 -15.10
C GLY A 76 -11.29 3.24 -13.92
N GLU A 77 -12.46 3.56 -13.36
CA GLU A 77 -13.05 2.75 -12.28
C GLU A 77 -13.38 1.33 -12.76
N LEU A 78 -13.76 1.17 -14.02
CA LEU A 78 -14.04 -0.12 -14.63
C LEU A 78 -12.82 -1.05 -14.66
N GLU A 79 -11.62 -0.49 -14.84
CA GLU A 79 -10.37 -1.27 -14.81
C GLU A 79 -10.01 -1.76 -13.40
N LEU A 80 -10.51 -1.07 -12.37
CA LEU A 80 -10.26 -1.40 -10.97
C LEU A 80 -11.41 -2.19 -10.32
N SER A 81 -12.57 -2.25 -10.98
CA SER A 81 -13.75 -2.91 -10.44
C SER A 81 -13.50 -4.40 -10.23
N GLY A 82 -13.93 -4.92 -9.07
CA GLY A 82 -13.73 -6.32 -8.69
C GLY A 82 -12.32 -6.67 -8.21
N LEU A 83 -11.34 -5.76 -8.33
CA LEU A 83 -10.01 -5.97 -7.78
C LEU A 83 -9.96 -5.70 -6.27
N LYS A 84 -9.13 -6.50 -5.58
CA LYS A 84 -8.71 -6.26 -4.20
C LYS A 84 -7.74 -5.06 -4.12
N ARG A 85 -7.47 -4.53 -2.94
CA ARG A 85 -6.73 -3.27 -2.76
C ARG A 85 -5.28 -3.40 -3.22
N PHE A 86 -4.58 -4.50 -2.92
CA PHE A 86 -3.24 -4.74 -3.44
C PHE A 86 -3.24 -4.74 -4.97
N ALA A 87 -4.10 -5.55 -5.58
CA ALA A 87 -4.23 -5.62 -7.03
C ALA A 87 -4.57 -4.24 -7.66
N LYS A 88 -5.38 -3.42 -7.00
CA LYS A 88 -5.65 -2.04 -7.45
C LYS A 88 -4.40 -1.18 -7.40
N LEU A 89 -3.64 -1.22 -6.30
CA LEU A 89 -2.39 -0.46 -6.15
C LEU A 89 -1.36 -0.90 -7.19
N GLU A 90 -1.13 -2.21 -7.34
CA GLU A 90 -0.26 -2.79 -8.37
C GLU A 90 -0.65 -2.30 -9.77
N LYS A 91 -1.94 -2.38 -10.11
CA LYS A 91 -2.45 -1.97 -11.42
C LYS A 91 -2.19 -0.51 -11.71
N ILE A 92 -2.24 0.34 -10.68
CA ILE A 92 -1.92 1.74 -10.79
C ILE A 92 -0.41 1.95 -10.95
N LEU A 93 0.40 1.29 -10.12
CA LEU A 93 1.86 1.36 -10.15
C LEU A 93 2.45 0.90 -11.49
N GLU A 94 1.84 -0.09 -12.17
CA GLU A 94 2.22 -0.52 -13.53
C GLU A 94 2.22 0.62 -14.57
N ARG A 95 1.49 1.71 -14.33
CA ARG A 95 1.42 2.87 -15.23
C ARG A 95 2.47 3.94 -14.92
N PHE A 96 3.07 3.91 -13.74
CA PHE A 96 4.14 4.81 -13.34
C PHE A 96 5.47 4.40 -14.00
N PRO A 97 6.43 5.34 -14.15
CA PRO A 97 7.81 4.99 -14.47
C PRO A 97 8.36 3.96 -13.47
N ARG A 98 9.20 3.04 -13.95
CA ARG A 98 9.85 2.07 -13.08
C ARG A 98 10.83 2.79 -12.17
N ILE A 99 10.74 2.52 -10.88
CA ILE A 99 11.64 3.05 -9.86
C ILE A 99 12.49 1.91 -9.27
N GLN A 100 13.65 2.24 -8.70
CA GLN A 100 14.40 1.27 -7.92
C GLN A 100 13.69 1.07 -6.58
N SER A 101 13.05 -0.08 -6.41
CA SER A 101 12.28 -0.42 -5.21
C SER A 101 12.61 -1.83 -4.72
N SER A 102 12.06 -2.19 -3.56
CA SER A 102 12.05 -3.57 -3.06
C SER A 102 11.00 -4.46 -3.74
N ASN A 103 10.33 -4.00 -4.80
CA ASN A 103 9.15 -4.61 -5.45
C ASN A 103 7.97 -4.88 -4.49
N LEU A 104 7.93 -4.14 -3.37
CA LEU A 104 6.83 -4.16 -2.41
C LEU A 104 5.80 -3.11 -2.84
N VAL A 105 4.55 -3.51 -3.03
CA VAL A 105 3.43 -2.68 -3.52
C VAL A 105 3.17 -1.51 -2.59
N ILE A 106 3.12 -1.75 -1.28
CA ILE A 106 2.94 -0.68 -0.28
C ILE A 106 4.19 0.18 -0.23
N GLY A 107 5.37 -0.44 -0.33
CA GLY A 107 6.64 0.27 -0.41
C GLY A 107 6.70 1.28 -1.56
N GLU A 108 6.40 0.84 -2.78
CA GLU A 108 6.35 1.68 -3.98
C GLU A 108 5.27 2.75 -3.90
N THR A 109 4.09 2.39 -3.40
CA THR A 109 3.02 3.35 -3.12
C THR A 109 3.53 4.47 -2.22
N ASN A 110 4.21 4.14 -1.12
CA ASN A 110 4.76 5.12 -0.19
C ASN A 110 5.84 6.00 -0.83
N ILE A 111 6.70 5.44 -1.69
CA ILE A 111 7.73 6.21 -2.41
C ILE A 111 7.05 7.27 -3.30
N TRP A 112 6.08 6.87 -4.13
CA TRP A 112 5.38 7.81 -5.01
C TRP A 112 4.64 8.90 -4.26
N LEU A 113 3.90 8.55 -3.21
CA LEU A 113 3.17 9.53 -2.41
C LEU A 113 4.11 10.50 -1.69
N THR A 114 5.23 10.00 -1.14
CA THR A 114 6.19 10.83 -0.41
C THR A 114 6.93 11.78 -1.35
N ASN A 115 7.39 11.29 -2.50
CA ASN A 115 8.12 12.10 -3.47
C ASN A 115 7.25 13.19 -4.07
N TYR A 116 5.99 12.86 -4.41
CA TYR A 116 5.03 13.87 -4.85
C TYR A 116 4.79 14.95 -3.79
N LEU A 117 4.67 14.60 -2.50
CA LEU A 117 4.54 15.58 -1.42
C LEU A 117 5.80 16.43 -1.22
N ALA A 118 6.98 15.87 -1.50
CA ALA A 118 8.25 16.59 -1.43
C ALA A 118 8.49 17.49 -2.66
N GLY A 119 7.68 17.37 -3.72
CA GLY A 119 7.91 18.02 -5.01
C GLY A 119 9.07 17.40 -5.81
N GLU A 120 9.48 16.19 -5.45
CA GLU A 120 10.49 15.40 -6.17
C GLU A 120 9.77 14.51 -7.18
N PHE A 121 9.93 14.78 -8.47
CA PHE A 121 9.29 14.00 -9.52
C PHE A 121 10.31 13.02 -10.10
N LEU A 122 10.01 11.72 -9.93
CA LEU A 122 10.83 10.60 -10.44
C LEU A 122 10.54 10.28 -11.92
#